data_AF-A0A1Z1WCM6-F1
#
_entry.id   AF-A0A1Z1WCM6-F1
#
_cell.length_a   1.000
_cell.length_b   1.000
_cell.length_c   1.000
_cell.angle_alpha   90.00
_cell.angle_beta   90.00
_cell.angle_gamma   90.00
#
_symmetry.space_group_name_H-M   'P 1'
#
loop_
_entity.id
_entity.type
_entity.pdbx_description
1 polymer ?
#
loop_
_entity_poly.entity_id
_entity_poly.type
_entity_poly.pdbx_seq_one_letter_code
_entity_poly.pdbx_strand_id
1 'polypeptide(L)'
;MVRRLWKVGTDSGNDGCPTLYTQSGTDTYVVQGDPVTDPAELAQLALAPGEAAVTVPRELLANFGPKEPVHVPQTITFEEFGGMFAKLKHSAWRLETRRRYASDEVTDTYRQFAAGEQVEWDLGDPWCQGRREQSALGKRFERVRILDEPPTEGQRYLLDNARRNAAVGEDIRVLRRDKADELLLPAEDFWIFD
;
A
#
# COMPACT_ATOMS: atom_id res chain seq x y z
N MET A 1 5.58 17.42 23.41
CA MET A 1 5.56 18.50 22.40
C MET A 1 4.12 18.90 22.15
N VAL A 2 3.83 20.20 22.04
CA VAL A 2 2.47 20.69 21.75
C VAL A 2 2.15 20.42 20.29
N ARG A 3 0.97 19.84 20.01
CA ARG A 3 0.51 19.56 18.64
C ARG A 3 0.16 20.87 17.95
N ARG A 4 0.54 21.02 16.68
CA ARG A 4 0.13 22.16 15.84
C ARG A 4 -1.18 21.83 15.13
N LEU A 5 -2.21 22.63 15.36
CA LEU A 5 -3.53 22.48 14.77
C LEU A 5 -3.76 23.56 13.72
N TRP A 6 -4.43 23.22 12.63
CA TRP A 6 -4.76 24.12 11.53
C TRP A 6 -6.28 24.22 11.38
N LYS A 7 -6.82 25.44 11.36
CA LYS A 7 -8.27 25.65 11.18
C LYS A 7 -8.68 25.28 9.76
N VAL A 8 -9.67 24.41 9.63
CA VAL A 8 -10.26 23.99 8.35
C VAL A 8 -11.43 24.89 8.01
N GLY A 9 -12.33 25.10 8.97
CA GLY A 9 -13.53 25.89 8.76
C GLY A 9 -14.44 25.94 9.98
N THR A 10 -15.42 26.83 9.93
CA THR A 10 -16.43 27.06 10.97
C THR A 10 -17.73 27.47 10.28
N ASP A 11 -18.87 27.07 10.85
CA ASP A 11 -20.19 27.56 10.41
C ASP A 11 -20.74 28.67 11.33
N SER A 12 -19.99 29.07 12.37
CA SER A 12 -20.40 30.14 13.28
C SER A 12 -20.14 31.51 12.66
N GLY A 13 -21.13 32.41 12.78
CA GLY A 13 -20.95 33.85 12.56
C GLY A 13 -20.07 34.52 13.63
N ASN A 14 -20.31 35.81 13.91
CA ASN A 14 -19.42 36.65 14.74
C ASN A 14 -19.18 36.19 16.19
N ASP A 15 -19.97 35.28 16.78
CA ASP A 15 -19.91 34.95 18.22
C ASP A 15 -19.73 33.45 18.57
N GLY A 16 -19.00 32.70 17.73
CA GLY A 16 -18.27 31.49 18.14
C GLY A 16 -18.97 30.12 18.03
N CYS A 17 -18.15 29.13 17.64
CA CYS A 17 -18.29 27.65 17.60
C CYS A 17 -19.57 27.02 17.01
N PRO A 18 -19.45 25.90 16.26
CA PRO A 18 -18.33 24.94 16.20
C PRO A 18 -17.22 25.25 15.18
N THR A 19 -16.03 24.66 15.36
CA THR A 19 -14.89 24.78 14.42
C THR A 19 -14.17 23.44 14.24
N LEU A 20 -13.79 23.17 12.99
CA LEU A 20 -13.04 21.98 12.60
C LEU A 20 -11.56 22.30 12.40
N TYR A 21 -10.67 21.48 12.96
CA TYR A 21 -9.22 21.61 12.84
C TYR A 21 -8.57 20.33 12.35
N THR A 22 -7.54 20.43 11.52
CA THR A 22 -6.66 19.32 11.13
C THR A 22 -5.35 19.34 11.89
N GLN A 23 -4.73 18.17 11.97
CA GLN A 23 -3.35 18.02 12.38
C GLN A 23 -2.54 17.53 11.17
N SER A 24 -1.35 18.11 10.96
CA SER A 24 -0.48 17.67 9.86
C SER A 24 -0.01 16.23 10.09
N GLY A 25 -0.13 15.40 9.05
CA GLY A 25 0.34 14.01 9.07
C GLY A 25 -0.63 13.02 9.73
N THR A 26 -1.89 13.40 9.97
CA THR A 26 -2.95 12.49 10.45
C THR A 26 -4.18 12.56 9.54
N ASP A 27 -5.03 11.54 9.59
CA ASP A 27 -6.37 11.49 8.99
C ASP A 27 -7.48 11.95 9.95
N THR A 28 -7.10 12.48 11.10
CA THR A 28 -8.02 12.82 12.18
C THR A 28 -8.29 14.33 12.25
N TYR A 29 -9.51 14.66 12.65
CA TYR A 29 -9.91 16.03 12.98
C TYR A 29 -9.97 16.24 14.48
N VAL A 30 -9.64 17.47 14.91
CA VAL A 30 -9.99 17.99 16.22
C VAL A 30 -11.22 18.89 16.05
N VAL A 31 -12.24 18.64 16.87
CA VAL A 31 -13.52 19.34 16.79
C VAL A 31 -13.69 20.19 18.03
N GLN A 32 -13.88 21.50 17.83
CA GLN A 32 -14.29 22.43 18.88
C GLN A 32 -15.80 22.61 18.80
N GLY A 33 -16.50 22.35 19.91
CA GLY A 33 -17.94 22.50 20.05
C GLY A 33 -18.35 22.41 21.52
N ASP A 34 -19.65 22.42 21.78
CA ASP A 34 -20.17 22.33 23.13
C ASP A 34 -20.05 20.90 23.65
N PRO A 35 -19.42 20.66 24.81
CA PRO A 35 -19.34 19.32 25.37
C PRO A 35 -20.73 18.83 25.79
N VAL A 36 -21.01 17.55 25.54
CA VAL A 36 -22.19 16.89 26.09
C VAL A 36 -21.91 16.61 27.57
N THR A 37 -22.63 17.27 28.47
CA THR A 37 -22.40 17.15 29.91
C THR A 37 -23.57 16.53 30.67
N ASP A 38 -24.75 16.38 30.04
CA ASP A 38 -25.91 15.77 30.69
C ASP A 38 -25.65 14.26 30.90
N PRO A 39 -25.70 13.75 32.14
CA PRO A 39 -25.48 12.32 32.42
C PRO A 39 -26.46 11.40 31.69
N ALA A 40 -27.71 11.82 31.46
CA ALA A 40 -28.70 11.03 30.75
C ALA A 40 -28.42 10.96 29.24
N GLU A 41 -27.82 12.00 28.65
CA GLU A 41 -27.35 11.97 27.26
C GLU A 41 -26.08 11.13 27.14
N LEU A 42 -25.13 11.30 28.06
CA LEU A 42 -23.89 10.53 28.10
C LEU A 42 -24.14 9.02 28.27
N ALA A 43 -25.14 8.64 29.07
CA ALA A 43 -25.53 7.24 29.26
C ALA A 43 -26.07 6.55 27.99
N GLN A 44 -26.44 7.33 26.96
CA GLN A 44 -26.86 6.80 25.65
C GLN A 44 -25.65 6.51 24.73
N LEU A 45 -24.45 6.98 25.09
CA LEU A 45 -23.23 6.83 24.31
C LEU A 45 -22.35 5.72 24.89
N ALA A 46 -21.68 4.97 24.02
CA ALA A 46 -20.74 3.92 24.42
C ALA A 46 -19.32 4.47 24.65
N LEU A 47 -19.18 5.49 25.51
CA LEU A 47 -17.90 6.16 25.75
C LEU A 47 -16.96 5.29 26.61
N ALA A 48 -15.73 5.09 26.13
CA ALA A 48 -14.65 4.48 26.91
C ALA A 48 -14.02 5.49 27.90
N PRO A 49 -13.29 5.01 28.94
CA PRO A 49 -12.60 5.90 29.87
C PRO A 49 -11.66 6.88 29.14
N GLY A 50 -11.89 8.19 29.35
CA GLY A 50 -11.10 9.25 28.73
C GLY A 50 -11.69 9.80 27.42
N GLU A 51 -12.78 9.24 26.91
CA GLU A 51 -13.51 9.80 25.77
C GLU A 51 -14.45 10.94 26.22
N ALA A 52 -14.67 11.90 25.32
CA ALA A 52 -15.59 13.00 25.51
C ALA A 52 -16.47 13.16 24.26
N ALA A 53 -17.72 13.52 24.46
CA ALA A 53 -18.64 13.85 23.37
C ALA A 53 -18.80 15.37 23.24
N VAL A 54 -18.81 15.85 22.00
CA VAL A 54 -19.07 17.25 21.67
C VAL A 54 -20.20 17.33 20.65
N THR A 55 -21.10 18.28 20.85
CA THR A 55 -22.17 18.57 19.90
C THR A 55 -21.64 19.49 18.81
N VAL A 56 -21.86 19.11 17.56
CA VAL A 56 -21.58 19.97 16.40
C VAL A 56 -22.73 19.99 15.41
N PRO A 57 -23.06 21.16 14.85
CA PRO A 57 -23.86 21.30 13.64
C PRO A 57 -23.48 20.34 12.53
N ARG A 58 -24.51 19.74 11.90
CA ARG A 58 -24.34 18.85 10.74
C ARG A 58 -23.73 19.60 9.55
N GLU A 59 -24.04 20.89 9.42
CA GLU A 59 -23.53 21.75 8.34
C GLU A 59 -22.01 21.93 8.41
N LEU A 60 -21.41 22.02 9.60
CA LEU A 60 -19.95 22.04 9.75
C LEU A 60 -19.28 20.86 9.05
N LEU A 61 -19.75 19.64 9.30
CA LEU A 61 -19.20 18.44 8.67
C LEU A 61 -19.53 18.38 7.18
N ALA A 62 -20.74 18.82 6.79
CA ALA A 62 -21.13 18.87 5.40
C ALA A 62 -20.30 19.89 4.59
N ASN A 63 -19.89 21.01 5.18
CA ASN A 63 -19.20 22.07 4.45
C ASN A 63 -17.68 21.91 4.49
N PHE A 64 -17.14 21.38 5.59
CA PHE A 64 -15.70 21.38 5.84
C PHE A 64 -15.09 19.98 6.08
N GLY A 65 -15.94 18.94 6.19
CA GLY A 65 -15.48 17.56 6.21
C GLY A 65 -15.00 17.08 4.85
N PRO A 66 -14.15 16.04 4.80
CA PRO A 66 -13.63 15.50 3.56
C PRO A 66 -14.76 14.88 2.75
N LYS A 67 -14.84 15.24 1.46
CA LYS A 67 -15.85 14.72 0.52
C LYS A 67 -15.44 13.38 -0.09
N GLU A 68 -14.14 13.12 -0.08
CA GLU A 68 -13.54 11.89 -0.55
C GLU A 68 -12.79 11.25 0.61
N PRO A 69 -12.79 9.91 0.72
CA PRO A 69 -12.00 9.24 1.75
C PRO A 69 -10.52 9.58 1.54
N VAL A 70 -9.91 10.21 2.54
CA VAL A 70 -8.46 10.38 2.58
C VAL A 70 -7.86 9.02 2.91
N HIS A 71 -7.42 8.30 1.88
CA HIS A 71 -6.70 7.04 2.08
C HIS A 71 -5.29 7.37 2.55
N VAL A 72 -5.06 7.33 3.86
CA VAL A 72 -3.71 7.42 4.39
C VAL A 72 -3.02 6.07 4.23
N PRO A 73 -1.83 6.02 3.58
CA PRO A 73 -1.08 4.78 3.48
C PRO A 73 -0.82 4.20 4.86
N GLN A 74 -1.21 2.94 5.06
CA GLN A 74 -0.84 2.19 6.26
C GLN A 74 0.55 1.61 6.06
N THR A 75 1.46 1.92 6.97
CA THR A 75 2.78 1.29 7.00
C THR A 75 2.66 -0.09 7.64
N ILE A 76 3.10 -1.12 6.94
CA ILE A 76 3.18 -2.49 7.45
C ILE A 76 4.63 -2.95 7.54
N THR A 77 4.90 -3.88 8.42
CA THR A 77 6.20 -4.57 8.52
C THR A 77 6.41 -5.55 7.36
N PHE A 78 7.66 -5.96 7.15
CA PHE A 78 7.97 -7.01 6.16
C PHE A 78 7.34 -8.36 6.51
N GLU A 79 7.15 -8.66 7.80
CA GLU A 79 6.49 -9.88 8.25
C GLU A 79 5.00 -9.86 7.89
N GLU A 80 4.31 -8.74 8.17
CA GLU A 80 2.91 -8.57 7.79
C GLU A 80 2.73 -8.67 6.28
N PHE A 81 3.60 -8.02 5.52
CA PHE A 81 3.61 -8.11 4.06
C PHE A 81 3.83 -9.55 3.57
N GLY A 82 4.77 -10.27 4.16
CA GLY A 82 4.97 -11.70 3.90
C GLY A 82 3.72 -12.54 4.18
N GLY A 83 3.05 -12.25 5.30
CA GLY A 83 1.80 -12.91 5.70
C GLY A 83 0.63 -12.71 4.74
N MET A 84 0.59 -11.61 3.98
CA MET A 84 -0.45 -11.38 2.97
C MET A 84 -0.45 -12.48 1.90
N PHE A 85 0.73 -12.99 1.54
CA PHE A 85 0.86 -14.04 0.53
C PHE A 85 0.33 -15.41 0.97
N ALA A 86 0.19 -15.65 2.28
CA ALA A 86 -0.45 -16.84 2.82
C ALA A 86 -1.97 -16.66 2.96
N LYS A 87 -2.43 -15.41 3.19
CA LYS A 87 -3.82 -15.07 3.51
C LYS A 87 -4.71 -14.77 2.30
N LEU A 88 -4.13 -14.40 1.14
CA LEU A 88 -4.89 -14.11 -0.08
C LEU A 88 -5.82 -15.29 -0.44
N LYS A 89 -6.98 -14.99 -1.02
CA LYS A 89 -7.98 -16.03 -1.34
C LYS A 89 -7.89 -16.48 -2.79
N HIS A 90 -7.63 -15.56 -3.72
CA HIS A 90 -7.71 -15.83 -5.15
C HIS A 90 -6.44 -15.49 -5.92
N SER A 91 -5.84 -14.34 -5.65
CA SER A 91 -4.76 -13.78 -6.46
C SER A 91 -3.84 -12.82 -5.71
N ALA A 92 -2.58 -12.79 -6.15
CA ALA A 92 -1.71 -11.64 -5.94
C ALA A 92 -1.12 -11.21 -7.29
N TRP A 93 -1.27 -9.93 -7.60
CA TRP A 93 -0.86 -9.35 -8.87
C TRP A 93 0.21 -8.28 -8.63
N ARG A 94 1.30 -8.26 -9.42
CA ARG A 94 2.40 -7.31 -9.28
C ARG A 94 2.68 -6.52 -10.57
N LEU A 95 2.86 -5.21 -10.42
CA LEU A 95 3.58 -4.38 -11.39
C LEU A 95 5.02 -4.16 -10.93
N GLU A 96 5.99 -4.47 -11.79
CA GLU A 96 7.40 -4.10 -11.63
C GLU A 96 7.76 -3.04 -12.67
N THR A 97 8.12 -1.85 -12.22
CA THR A 97 8.44 -0.71 -13.10
C THR A 97 9.94 -0.44 -13.19
N ARG A 98 10.70 -0.98 -12.23
CA ARG A 98 12.10 -0.65 -11.99
C ARG A 98 13.05 -1.29 -13.01
N ARG A 99 14.15 -0.59 -13.26
CA ARG A 99 15.25 -1.02 -14.15
C ARG A 99 16.25 -1.97 -13.46
N ARG A 100 16.23 -2.01 -12.13
CA ARG A 100 17.12 -2.82 -11.28
C ARG A 100 16.59 -2.83 -9.85
N TYR A 101 16.99 -3.84 -9.08
CA TYR A 101 16.85 -3.87 -7.63
C TYR A 101 18.22 -4.06 -6.99
N ALA A 102 18.61 -3.15 -6.10
CA ALA A 102 19.90 -3.25 -5.40
C ALA A 102 20.00 -4.52 -4.54
N SER A 103 18.87 -5.07 -4.10
CA SER A 103 18.82 -6.35 -3.38
C SER A 103 19.25 -7.53 -4.23
N ASP A 104 19.05 -7.47 -5.55
CA ASP A 104 19.44 -8.54 -6.46
C ASP A 104 20.96 -8.50 -6.68
N GLU A 105 21.53 -7.30 -6.82
CA GLU A 105 22.94 -7.05 -7.13
C GLU A 105 23.93 -7.60 -6.08
N VAL A 106 23.46 -7.90 -4.87
CA VAL A 106 24.27 -8.49 -3.78
C VAL A 106 24.17 -10.02 -3.72
N THR A 107 23.43 -10.66 -4.62
CA THR A 107 23.23 -12.11 -4.64
C THR A 107 24.25 -12.84 -5.52
N ASP A 108 24.52 -14.11 -5.18
CA ASP A 108 25.37 -14.97 -6.02
C ASP A 108 24.79 -15.22 -7.41
N THR A 109 23.45 -15.28 -7.54
CA THR A 109 22.79 -15.48 -8.84
C THR A 109 22.98 -14.26 -9.74
N TYR A 110 22.98 -13.04 -9.19
CA TYR A 110 23.31 -11.85 -9.97
C TYR A 110 24.78 -11.83 -10.38
N ARG A 111 25.69 -12.24 -9.49
CA ARG A 111 27.12 -12.37 -9.83
C ARG A 111 27.35 -13.36 -10.98
N GLN A 112 26.72 -14.54 -10.92
CA GLN A 112 26.76 -15.54 -12.01
C GLN A 112 26.24 -14.94 -13.32
N PHE A 113 25.06 -14.31 -13.27
CA PHE A 113 24.44 -13.68 -14.44
C PHE A 113 25.34 -12.60 -15.06
N ALA A 114 25.89 -11.70 -14.25
CA ALA A 114 26.77 -10.62 -14.71
C ALA A 114 28.09 -11.14 -15.31
N ALA A 115 28.56 -12.31 -14.85
CA ALA A 115 29.71 -13.01 -15.43
C ALA A 115 29.38 -13.77 -16.74
N GLY A 116 28.10 -13.82 -17.16
CA GLY A 116 27.64 -14.61 -18.29
C GLY A 116 27.61 -16.12 -18.01
N GLU A 117 27.66 -16.51 -16.74
CA GLU A 117 27.54 -17.89 -16.30
C GLU A 117 26.08 -18.35 -16.33
N GLN A 118 25.87 -19.67 -16.35
CA GLN A 118 24.53 -20.21 -16.12
C GLN A 118 24.13 -19.93 -14.66
N VAL A 119 22.98 -19.28 -14.49
CA VAL A 119 22.44 -18.99 -13.16
C VAL A 119 21.79 -20.25 -12.59
N GLU A 120 22.21 -20.63 -11.39
CA GLU A 120 21.67 -21.78 -10.67
C GLU A 120 20.54 -21.32 -9.73
N TRP A 121 19.30 -21.58 -10.14
CA TRP A 121 18.11 -21.22 -9.38
C TRP A 121 17.74 -22.32 -8.38
N ASP A 122 17.85 -22.04 -7.08
CA ASP A 122 17.30 -22.93 -6.06
C ASP A 122 15.76 -22.89 -6.10
N LEU A 123 15.16 -24.00 -6.50
CA LEU A 123 13.70 -24.20 -6.54
C LEU A 123 13.15 -24.92 -5.31
N GLY A 124 14.06 -25.36 -4.43
CA GLY A 124 13.78 -26.03 -3.17
C GLY A 124 13.81 -25.10 -1.98
N ASP A 125 14.15 -23.82 -2.15
CA ASP A 125 14.13 -22.86 -1.05
C ASP A 125 12.70 -22.65 -0.48
N PRO A 126 12.56 -22.22 0.79
CA PRO A 126 11.26 -22.08 1.44
C PRO A 126 10.28 -21.17 0.71
N TRP A 127 10.74 -20.13 0.01
CA TRP A 127 9.86 -19.24 -0.75
C TRP A 127 9.30 -19.98 -1.97
N CYS A 128 10.15 -20.71 -2.70
CA CYS A 128 9.69 -21.51 -3.84
C CYS A 128 8.69 -22.59 -3.43
N GLN A 129 8.94 -23.27 -2.31
CA GLN A 129 8.02 -24.27 -1.76
C GLN A 129 6.66 -23.65 -1.42
N GLY A 130 6.67 -22.58 -0.61
CA GLY A 130 5.44 -21.89 -0.22
C GLY A 130 4.67 -21.34 -1.43
N ARG A 131 5.35 -20.80 -2.44
CA ARG A 131 4.70 -20.35 -3.68
C ARG A 131 4.01 -21.49 -4.41
N ARG A 132 4.71 -22.60 -4.60
CA ARG A 132 4.20 -23.77 -5.31
C ARG A 132 2.98 -24.36 -4.60
N GLU A 133 2.98 -24.41 -3.27
CA GLU A 133 1.83 -24.84 -2.48
C GLU A 133 0.61 -23.93 -2.71
N GLN A 134 0.79 -22.61 -2.64
CA GLN A 134 -0.30 -21.67 -2.88
C GLN A 134 -0.85 -21.78 -4.31
N SER A 135 0.03 -21.90 -5.31
CA SER A 135 -0.36 -22.11 -6.71
C SER A 135 -1.12 -23.43 -6.90
N ALA A 136 -0.71 -24.50 -6.22
CA ALA A 136 -1.39 -25.80 -6.26
C ALA A 136 -2.81 -25.77 -5.64
N LEU A 137 -3.06 -24.83 -4.72
CA LEU A 137 -4.40 -24.54 -4.19
C LEU A 137 -5.28 -23.72 -5.16
N GLY A 138 -4.80 -23.43 -6.38
CA GLY A 138 -5.53 -22.68 -7.40
C GLY A 138 -5.43 -21.16 -7.27
N LYS A 139 -4.58 -20.66 -6.36
CA LYS A 139 -4.32 -19.23 -6.23
C LYS A 139 -3.43 -18.75 -7.37
N ARG A 140 -3.72 -17.56 -7.91
CA ARG A 140 -2.99 -17.01 -9.06
C ARG A 140 -1.93 -16.01 -8.61
N PHE A 141 -0.73 -16.17 -9.15
CA PHE A 141 0.34 -15.21 -8.99
C PHE A 141 0.66 -14.64 -10.36
N GLU A 142 0.44 -13.34 -10.53
CA GLU A 142 0.50 -12.70 -11.83
C GLU A 142 1.42 -11.49 -11.75
N ARG A 143 2.18 -11.24 -12.81
CA ARG A 143 3.18 -10.17 -12.83
C ARG A 143 3.26 -9.53 -14.19
N VAL A 144 3.32 -8.21 -14.21
CA VAL A 144 3.72 -7.43 -15.38
C VAL A 144 5.03 -6.72 -15.08
N ARG A 145 6.04 -6.93 -15.92
CA ARG A 145 7.32 -6.23 -15.87
C ARG A 145 7.41 -5.19 -16.96
N ILE A 146 7.71 -3.94 -16.60
CA ILE A 146 8.03 -2.90 -17.56
C ILE A 146 9.48 -3.08 -18.03
N LEU A 147 9.66 -3.19 -19.34
CA LEU A 147 10.94 -3.41 -20.00
C LEU A 147 11.34 -2.20 -20.85
N ASP A 148 12.58 -1.75 -20.68
CA ASP A 148 13.17 -0.70 -21.51
C ASP A 148 13.63 -1.28 -22.86
N GLU A 149 13.76 -0.42 -23.86
CA GLU A 149 14.33 -0.79 -25.16
C GLU A 149 15.54 0.13 -25.46
N PRO A 150 16.78 -0.39 -25.38
CA PRO A 150 17.14 -1.75 -24.98
C PRO A 150 16.99 -1.99 -23.47
N PRO A 151 16.80 -3.25 -23.02
CA PRO A 151 16.73 -3.58 -21.60
C PRO A 151 18.02 -3.25 -20.85
N THR A 152 17.90 -2.73 -19.63
CA THR A 152 19.03 -2.60 -18.71
C THR A 152 19.56 -3.97 -18.28
N GLU A 153 20.77 -4.01 -17.72
CA GLU A 153 21.32 -5.26 -17.17
C GLU A 153 20.44 -5.88 -16.08
N GLY A 154 19.98 -5.06 -15.12
CA GLY A 154 19.03 -5.51 -14.10
C GLY A 154 17.73 -6.05 -14.68
N GLN A 155 17.20 -5.46 -15.75
CA GLN A 155 16.02 -6.00 -16.43
C GLN A 155 16.31 -7.34 -17.12
N ARG A 156 17.48 -7.52 -17.75
CA ARG A 156 17.86 -8.81 -18.33
C ARG A 156 18.03 -9.89 -17.25
N TYR A 157 18.57 -9.54 -16.09
CA TYR A 157 18.62 -10.44 -14.93
C TYR A 157 17.22 -10.84 -14.48
N LEU A 158 16.29 -9.88 -14.38
CA LEU A 158 14.90 -10.18 -14.04
C LEU A 158 14.26 -11.11 -15.07
N LEU A 159 14.48 -10.89 -16.37
CA LEU A 159 14.00 -11.77 -17.43
C LEU A 159 14.55 -13.20 -17.28
N ASP A 160 15.81 -13.38 -16.86
CA ASP A 160 16.34 -14.72 -16.55
C ASP A 160 15.67 -15.32 -15.31
N ASN A 161 15.55 -14.55 -14.23
CA ASN A 161 14.86 -14.93 -12.98
C ASN A 161 13.39 -15.31 -13.20
N ALA A 162 12.76 -14.85 -14.30
CA ALA A 162 11.40 -15.25 -14.66
C ALA A 162 11.25 -16.78 -14.75
N ARG A 163 12.33 -17.51 -15.06
CA ARG A 163 12.35 -18.99 -15.09
C ARG A 163 12.04 -19.57 -13.71
N ARG A 164 12.66 -19.04 -12.64
CA ARG A 164 12.41 -19.46 -11.26
C ARG A 164 10.98 -19.16 -10.82
N ASN A 165 10.49 -17.95 -11.12
CA ASN A 165 9.12 -17.56 -10.79
C ASN A 165 8.07 -18.42 -11.52
N ALA A 166 8.25 -18.67 -12.82
CA ALA A 166 7.35 -19.50 -13.61
C ALA A 166 7.34 -20.96 -13.11
N ALA A 167 8.49 -21.49 -12.68
CA ALA A 167 8.60 -22.84 -12.12
C ALA A 167 7.84 -23.05 -10.79
N VAL A 168 7.37 -21.97 -10.15
CA VAL A 168 6.54 -22.02 -8.94
C VAL A 168 5.10 -21.53 -9.16
N GLY A 169 4.72 -21.33 -10.43
CA GLY A 169 3.35 -21.04 -10.85
C GLY A 169 3.00 -19.56 -11.04
N GLU A 170 3.98 -18.65 -11.12
CA GLU A 170 3.70 -17.27 -11.52
C GLU A 170 3.49 -17.14 -13.04
N ASP A 171 2.43 -16.45 -13.50
CA ASP A 171 2.29 -15.97 -14.88
C ASP A 171 2.95 -14.59 -15.00
N ILE A 172 4.05 -14.51 -15.75
CA ILE A 172 4.82 -13.29 -15.95
C ILE A 172 4.67 -12.81 -17.38
N ARG A 173 4.19 -11.58 -17.53
CA ARG A 173 4.13 -10.84 -18.80
C ARG A 173 5.09 -9.65 -18.77
N VAL A 174 5.48 -9.23 -19.96
CA VAL A 174 6.37 -8.08 -20.15
C VAL A 174 5.65 -7.03 -20.99
N LEU A 175 5.73 -5.78 -20.55
CA LEU A 175 5.20 -4.62 -21.25
C LEU A 175 6.36 -3.68 -21.57
N ARG A 176 6.45 -3.18 -22.79
CA ARG A 176 7.46 -2.17 -23.15
C ARG A 176 7.16 -0.86 -22.43
N ARG A 177 8.21 -0.11 -22.08
CA ARG A 177 8.08 1.16 -21.35
C ARG A 177 7.29 2.20 -22.11
N ASP A 178 7.50 2.34 -23.41
CA ASP A 178 6.72 3.27 -24.25
C ASP A 178 5.21 2.98 -24.18
N LYS A 179 4.83 1.70 -24.14
CA LYS A 179 3.42 1.32 -23.99
C LYS A 179 2.90 1.54 -22.58
N ALA A 180 3.73 1.33 -21.56
CA ALA A 180 3.37 1.66 -20.17
C ALA A 180 3.10 3.17 -20.00
N ASP A 181 3.93 4.01 -20.63
CA ASP A 181 3.78 5.46 -20.62
C ASP A 181 2.52 5.89 -21.37
N GLU A 182 2.20 5.28 -22.53
CA GLU A 182 0.94 5.51 -23.27
C GLU A 182 -0.30 5.16 -22.43
N LEU A 183 -0.21 4.10 -21.63
CA LEU A 183 -1.28 3.64 -20.74
C LEU A 183 -1.33 4.40 -19.41
N LEU A 184 -0.43 5.38 -19.20
CA LEU A 184 -0.33 6.17 -17.97
C LEU A 184 -0.17 5.29 -16.72
N LEU A 185 0.60 4.19 -16.82
CA LEU A 185 0.90 3.35 -15.68
C LEU A 185 1.75 4.12 -14.65
N PRO A 186 1.60 3.83 -13.34
CA PRO A 186 2.39 4.48 -12.31
C PRO A 186 3.87 4.13 -12.43
N ALA A 187 4.73 4.99 -11.87
CA ALA A 187 6.17 4.79 -11.87
C ALA A 187 6.60 3.85 -10.73
N GLU A 188 5.74 3.61 -9.75
CA GLU A 188 6.00 2.80 -8.57
C GLU A 188 5.66 1.33 -8.79
N ASP A 189 6.48 0.46 -8.20
CA ASP A 189 6.13 -0.94 -8.01
C ASP A 189 4.97 -1.06 -7.02
N PHE A 190 4.04 -1.97 -7.28
CA PHE A 190 3.01 -2.33 -6.31
C PHE A 190 2.51 -3.76 -6.47
N TRP A 191 1.84 -4.23 -5.42
CA TRP A 191 1.08 -5.47 -5.41
C TRP A 191 -0.40 -5.17 -5.16
N ILE A 192 -1.26 -5.97 -5.76
CA ILE A 192 -2.69 -6.05 -5.45
C ILE A 192 -2.97 -7.43 -4.87
N PHE A 193 -3.73 -7.45 -3.78
CA PHE A 193 -4.19 -8.66 -3.07
C PHE A 193 -5.70 -8.57 -2.88
N ASP A 194 -6.36 -9.72 -2.69
CA ASP A 194 -7.77 -9.87 -2.32
C ASP A 194 -8.00 -10.43 -0.90
#